data_AF-A0A673W3V8-F1
#
_entry.id   AF-A0A673W3V8-F1
#
_cell.length_a   1.000
_cell.length_b   1.000
_cell.length_c   1.000
_cell.angle_alpha   90.00
_cell.angle_beta   90.00
_cell.angle_gamma   90.00
#
_symmetry.space_group_name_H-M   'P 1'
#
loop_
_entity.id
_entity.type
_entity.pdbx_description
1 polymer ?
#
loop_
_entity_poly.entity_id
_entity_poly.type
_entity_poly.pdbx_seq_one_letter_code
_entity_poly.pdbx_strand_id
1 'polypeptide(L)'
;MHVSPQVCSALTPSHHLSLSDVERLKGLLSQPFTDLASAYYSIVGLSKLFTSIITTMFTYVFYCTDACQFLKAQLDPMSVDSLFFAAEASQAISDCEVSISNETRDILLAAVSEDSTVTQIFRAVSALSSLGLPLASQEVVAALVARIAKEDNVLAITTALQTATRLSQQAELGGILEEIEDLAARLDDLGGVYLQFEEGLEATALFVTAAYTLSDHADTEPPLKEDQVIQLVNSVFSKKSWDSRSEAFSVACAAAALSSNRFHVPVIVSTQGPATVSHSQPILHLLVTDILSNPLASANVLVESAQAVASKSVVLSQAPFSLRDGIFELNFMASQPASGYYQFTVAVTGDSRLVANQVELKVKVSTEVAITNMDLSVVDKDQSIGTKTSRVDYPFKAKGSFTADSHQNFAMTFQLVDVITGVELTPHQTFVRFHNQKTGQEVVFVAEPDSKNLYKFELDTAERKSEFDSMSGTYVLHLIVGDATLENPILWNVADVVLKFLDEEAPAAIQSKTLYMPKPDIQHLFREPEKKPPTVVSNTFTALVLSPFLLLLILWFKLGANISNFSLSPSSVLFHVGHACMLGLMYVYWTHLNMFQTLKYLAIIGSLTFLAGNRMLAQKAVKR
;
A
#
# COMPACT_ATOMS: atom_id res chain seq x y z
N MET A 1 -10.10 11.52 -12.52
CA MET A 1 -10.22 10.05 -12.55
C MET A 1 -11.63 9.70 -13.04
N HIS A 2 -11.79 9.55 -14.36
CA HIS A 2 -12.98 8.90 -14.92
C HIS A 2 -12.61 7.43 -15.10
N VAL A 3 -13.10 6.57 -14.23
CA VAL A 3 -13.05 5.12 -14.44
C VAL A 3 -14.24 4.80 -15.33
N SER A 4 -13.98 4.55 -16.62
CA SER A 4 -14.94 3.81 -17.44
C SER A 4 -14.94 2.36 -16.96
N PRO A 5 -16.11 1.73 -16.80
CA PRO A 5 -16.18 0.30 -16.55
C PRO A 5 -15.90 -0.40 -17.89
N GLN A 6 -14.63 -0.67 -18.18
CA GLN A 6 -14.32 -1.71 -19.16
C GLN A 6 -14.63 -3.04 -18.48
N VAL A 7 -15.64 -3.73 -18.98
CA VAL A 7 -15.84 -5.16 -18.75
C VAL A 7 -14.56 -5.83 -19.23
N CYS A 8 -13.68 -6.21 -18.30
CA CYS A 8 -12.48 -6.97 -18.62
C CYS A 8 -12.91 -8.37 -19.06
N SER A 9 -13.11 -8.60 -20.36
CA SER A 9 -12.94 -9.96 -20.86
C SER A 9 -11.45 -10.28 -20.72
N ALA A 10 -11.10 -11.20 -19.83
CA ALA A 10 -9.73 -11.65 -19.70
C ALA A 10 -9.36 -12.38 -21.00
N LEU A 11 -8.66 -11.69 -21.92
CA LEU A 11 -8.12 -12.30 -23.14
C LEU A 11 -7.03 -13.36 -22.82
N THR A 12 -6.51 -13.33 -21.60
CA THR A 12 -5.43 -14.19 -21.12
C THR A 12 -5.61 -14.60 -19.67
N PRO A 13 -5.12 -15.78 -19.25
CA PRO A 13 -5.15 -16.17 -17.86
C PRO A 13 -4.30 -15.22 -17.01
N SER A 14 -4.90 -14.68 -15.97
CA SER A 14 -4.23 -13.83 -14.97
C SER A 14 -3.48 -14.66 -13.92
N HIS A 15 -3.86 -15.93 -13.75
CA HIS A 15 -3.21 -16.85 -12.82
C HIS A 15 -2.81 -18.15 -13.50
N HIS A 16 -1.61 -18.65 -13.17
CA HIS A 16 -1.08 -19.93 -13.62
C HIS A 16 -0.09 -20.48 -12.59
N LEU A 17 0.25 -21.77 -12.65
CA LEU A 17 1.29 -22.32 -11.79
C LEU A 17 2.67 -21.97 -12.39
N SER A 18 3.45 -21.16 -11.68
CA SER A 18 4.88 -21.00 -11.98
C SER A 18 5.65 -22.27 -11.63
N LEU A 19 6.89 -22.41 -12.12
CA LEU A 19 7.78 -23.53 -11.73
C LEU A 19 7.89 -23.68 -10.20
N SER A 20 8.00 -22.57 -9.48
CA SER A 20 8.04 -22.59 -8.00
C SER A 20 6.73 -23.03 -7.36
N ASP A 21 5.59 -22.74 -7.99
CA ASP A 21 4.28 -23.18 -7.50
C ASP A 21 4.11 -24.69 -7.73
N VAL A 22 4.57 -25.20 -8.89
CA VAL A 22 4.59 -26.64 -9.19
C VAL A 22 5.50 -27.38 -8.21
N GLU A 23 6.66 -26.83 -7.86
CA GLU A 23 7.53 -27.41 -6.83
C GLU A 23 6.87 -27.44 -5.44
N ARG A 24 6.17 -26.38 -5.06
CA ARG A 24 5.42 -26.35 -3.79
C ARG A 24 4.28 -27.36 -3.78
N LEU A 25 3.58 -27.53 -4.91
CA LEU A 25 2.54 -28.53 -5.09
C LEU A 25 3.11 -29.95 -4.92
N LYS A 26 4.24 -30.24 -5.58
CA LYS A 26 4.99 -31.49 -5.41
C LYS A 26 5.42 -31.70 -3.96
N GLY A 27 5.89 -30.66 -3.28
CA GLY A 27 6.30 -30.73 -1.87
C GLY A 27 5.16 -31.10 -0.92
N LEU A 28 3.96 -30.53 -1.13
CA LEU A 28 2.78 -30.86 -0.33
C LEU A 28 2.28 -32.29 -0.57
N LEU A 29 2.29 -32.75 -1.82
CA LEU A 29 1.93 -34.12 -2.20
C LEU A 29 2.99 -35.15 -1.79
N SER A 30 4.24 -34.76 -1.54
CA SER A 30 5.32 -35.68 -1.15
C SER A 30 5.43 -35.89 0.37
N GLN A 31 4.48 -35.38 1.15
CA GLN A 31 4.47 -35.58 2.60
C GLN A 31 4.25 -37.07 2.98
N PRO A 32 4.67 -37.49 4.19
CA PRO A 32 4.48 -38.88 4.64
C PRO A 32 3.01 -39.30 4.69
N PHE A 33 2.75 -40.56 4.34
CA PHE A 33 1.42 -41.16 4.37
C PHE A 33 0.93 -41.34 5.81
N THR A 34 -0.30 -40.92 6.07
CA THR A 34 -1.01 -41.12 7.35
C THR A 34 -2.01 -42.26 7.27
N ASP A 35 -2.58 -42.47 6.07
CA ASP A 35 -3.65 -43.40 5.75
C ASP A 35 -3.69 -43.64 4.23
N LEU A 36 -4.53 -44.57 3.77
CA LEU A 36 -4.68 -44.89 2.34
C LEU A 36 -5.14 -43.70 1.48
N ALA A 37 -6.01 -42.83 2.01
CA ALA A 37 -6.48 -41.66 1.26
C ALA A 37 -5.34 -40.68 1.00
N SER A 38 -4.51 -40.44 2.01
CA SER A 38 -3.32 -39.62 1.87
C SER A 38 -2.30 -40.21 0.91
N ALA A 39 -2.14 -41.54 0.89
CA ALA A 39 -1.29 -42.22 -0.07
C ALA A 39 -1.82 -42.06 -1.49
N TYR A 40 -3.14 -42.25 -1.69
CA TYR A 40 -3.80 -42.03 -2.98
C TYR A 40 -3.59 -40.62 -3.51
N TYR A 41 -3.91 -39.59 -2.72
CA TYR A 41 -3.75 -38.19 -3.16
C TYR A 41 -2.30 -37.87 -3.52
N SER A 42 -1.35 -38.40 -2.75
CA SER A 42 0.08 -38.20 -2.97
C SER A 42 0.56 -38.91 -4.24
N ILE A 43 0.33 -40.22 -4.34
CA ILE A 43 0.86 -41.07 -5.43
C ILE A 43 0.21 -40.68 -6.77
N VAL A 44 -1.11 -40.61 -6.81
CA VAL A 44 -1.85 -40.29 -8.02
C VAL A 44 -1.67 -38.81 -8.38
N GLY A 45 -1.69 -37.90 -7.40
CA GLY A 45 -1.45 -36.47 -7.65
C GLY A 45 -0.06 -36.22 -8.23
N LEU A 46 0.98 -36.85 -7.69
CA LEU A 46 2.33 -36.75 -8.22
C LEU A 46 2.42 -37.34 -9.63
N SER A 47 1.79 -38.47 -9.92
CA SER A 47 1.82 -39.07 -11.27
C SER A 47 1.22 -38.14 -12.34
N LYS A 48 0.23 -37.32 -11.98
CA LYS A 48 -0.33 -36.26 -12.85
C LYS A 48 0.66 -35.11 -13.13
N LEU A 49 1.61 -34.84 -12.24
CA LEU A 49 2.61 -33.77 -12.39
C LEU A 49 3.93 -34.23 -13.04
N PHE A 50 4.17 -35.54 -13.15
CA PHE A 50 5.44 -36.12 -13.63
C PHE A 50 5.39 -36.62 -15.09
N THR A 51 4.31 -36.34 -15.83
CA THR A 51 4.22 -36.62 -17.27
C THR A 51 5.13 -35.72 -18.12
N SER A 52 5.72 -34.66 -17.55
CA SER A 52 6.71 -33.80 -18.19
C SER A 52 8.15 -34.08 -17.70
N ILE A 53 9.04 -34.29 -18.66
CA ILE A 53 10.37 -34.86 -18.53
C ILE A 53 11.34 -33.91 -17.80
N ILE A 54 12.28 -34.55 -17.09
CA ILE A 54 13.59 -34.09 -16.58
C ILE A 54 13.60 -33.85 -15.07
N THR A 55 14.54 -34.57 -14.42
CA THR A 55 14.92 -34.51 -13.01
C THR A 55 13.95 -35.10 -11.99
N THR A 56 13.97 -36.43 -11.83
CA THR A 56 14.16 -37.17 -10.55
C THR A 56 13.76 -38.66 -10.68
N MET A 57 14.13 -39.31 -11.79
CA MET A 57 13.86 -40.74 -12.01
C MET A 57 14.46 -41.64 -10.90
N PHE A 58 15.47 -41.16 -10.16
CA PHE A 58 16.11 -41.92 -9.08
C PHE A 58 15.39 -41.82 -7.72
N THR A 59 14.77 -40.67 -7.41
CA THR A 59 14.05 -40.45 -6.15
C THR A 59 12.64 -41.04 -6.22
N TYR A 60 12.02 -41.01 -7.40
CA TYR A 60 10.68 -41.56 -7.62
C TYR A 60 10.63 -43.09 -7.47
N VAL A 61 11.65 -43.80 -7.98
CA VAL A 61 11.71 -45.28 -7.92
C VAL A 61 11.82 -45.80 -6.48
N PHE A 62 12.60 -45.13 -5.61
CA PHE A 62 12.68 -45.49 -4.19
C PHE A 62 11.37 -45.21 -3.45
N TYR A 63 10.71 -44.09 -3.75
CA TYR A 63 9.41 -43.73 -3.18
C TYR A 63 8.32 -44.75 -3.55
N CYS A 64 8.33 -45.25 -4.79
CA CYS A 64 7.38 -46.24 -5.29
C CYS A 64 7.41 -47.60 -4.54
N THR A 65 8.59 -48.05 -4.10
CA THR A 65 8.74 -49.37 -3.45
C THR A 65 8.14 -49.37 -2.03
N ASP A 66 8.50 -48.37 -1.22
CA ASP A 66 7.95 -48.20 0.14
C ASP A 66 6.44 -47.88 0.09
N ALA A 67 6.01 -47.11 -0.92
CA ALA A 67 4.59 -46.81 -1.12
C ALA A 67 3.76 -48.07 -1.39
N CYS A 68 4.21 -48.96 -2.28
CA CYS A 68 3.48 -50.20 -2.55
C CYS A 68 3.36 -51.09 -1.30
N GLN A 69 4.42 -51.17 -0.50
CA GLN A 69 4.38 -51.91 0.77
C GLN A 69 3.38 -51.30 1.75
N PHE A 70 3.33 -49.96 1.85
CA PHE A 70 2.36 -49.25 2.69
C PHE A 70 0.91 -49.54 2.24
N LEU A 71 0.62 -49.46 0.94
CA LEU A 71 -0.71 -49.76 0.39
C LEU A 71 -1.16 -51.18 0.77
N LYS A 72 -0.29 -52.16 0.60
CA LYS A 72 -0.56 -53.56 0.96
C LYS A 72 -0.78 -53.77 2.46
N ALA A 73 -0.03 -53.05 3.30
CA ALA A 73 -0.11 -53.19 4.75
C ALA A 73 -1.38 -52.56 5.36
N GLN A 74 -1.92 -51.50 4.74
CA GLN A 74 -3.10 -50.78 5.23
C GLN A 74 -4.41 -51.22 4.55
N LEU A 75 -4.34 -52.16 3.60
CA LEU A 75 -5.50 -52.64 2.85
C LEU A 75 -6.48 -53.40 3.75
N ASP A 76 -7.73 -52.95 3.77
CA ASP A 76 -8.90 -53.66 4.27
C ASP A 76 -9.71 -54.20 3.09
N PRO A 77 -9.67 -55.51 2.81
CA PRO A 77 -10.34 -56.10 1.65
C PRO A 77 -11.87 -56.09 1.73
N MET A 78 -12.44 -55.69 2.88
CA MET A 78 -13.89 -55.61 3.11
C MET A 78 -14.44 -54.18 2.98
N SER A 79 -13.57 -53.18 2.75
CA SER A 79 -13.95 -51.77 2.65
C SER A 79 -13.79 -51.26 1.22
N VAL A 80 -14.89 -50.81 0.61
CA VAL A 80 -14.90 -50.21 -0.74
C VAL A 80 -13.92 -49.02 -0.81
N ASP A 81 -13.83 -48.23 0.25
CA ASP A 81 -12.94 -47.07 0.32
C ASP A 81 -11.46 -47.49 0.34
N SER A 82 -11.14 -48.49 1.17
CA SER A 82 -9.77 -49.01 1.25
C SER A 82 -9.32 -49.61 -0.09
N LEU A 83 -10.21 -50.37 -0.73
CA LEU A 83 -9.99 -50.96 -2.05
C LEU A 83 -9.79 -49.90 -3.13
N PHE A 84 -10.63 -48.86 -3.15
CA PHE A 84 -10.51 -47.74 -4.08
C PHE A 84 -9.14 -47.05 -3.96
N PHE A 85 -8.80 -46.58 -2.75
CA PHE A 85 -7.57 -45.83 -2.54
C PHE A 85 -6.33 -46.67 -2.85
N ALA A 86 -6.32 -47.95 -2.44
CA ALA A 86 -5.20 -48.84 -2.71
C ALA A 86 -5.09 -49.22 -4.20
N ALA A 87 -6.21 -49.54 -4.86
CA ALA A 87 -6.22 -49.94 -6.26
C ALA A 87 -5.76 -48.80 -7.18
N GLU A 88 -6.37 -47.61 -7.06
CA GLU A 88 -6.01 -46.46 -7.89
C GLU A 88 -4.55 -46.02 -7.65
N ALA A 89 -4.10 -46.00 -6.40
CA ALA A 89 -2.72 -45.67 -6.08
C ALA A 89 -1.74 -46.71 -6.63
N SER A 90 -2.09 -48.00 -6.57
CA SER A 90 -1.24 -49.08 -7.10
C SER A 90 -1.08 -48.99 -8.63
N GLN A 91 -2.12 -48.56 -9.35
CA GLN A 91 -2.07 -48.40 -10.82
C GLN A 91 -1.05 -47.32 -11.24
N ALA A 92 -0.82 -46.32 -10.39
CA ALA A 92 0.18 -45.27 -10.63
C ALA A 92 1.61 -45.69 -10.25
N ILE A 93 1.81 -46.89 -9.68
CA ILE A 93 3.12 -47.42 -9.27
C ILE A 93 3.49 -48.61 -10.17
N SER A 94 4.64 -48.52 -10.85
CA SER A 94 5.18 -49.65 -11.61
C SER A 94 5.44 -50.87 -10.71
N ASP A 95 5.02 -52.06 -11.15
CA ASP A 95 5.18 -53.34 -10.46
C ASP A 95 4.48 -53.45 -9.08
N CYS A 96 3.44 -52.64 -8.81
CA CYS A 96 2.62 -52.75 -7.61
C CYS A 96 1.27 -53.42 -7.85
N GLU A 97 1.15 -54.70 -7.49
CA GLU A 97 -0.13 -55.42 -7.55
C GLU A 97 -0.81 -55.54 -6.18
N VAL A 98 -2.10 -55.22 -6.12
CA VAL A 98 -2.95 -55.42 -4.93
C VAL A 98 -3.64 -56.78 -5.03
N SER A 99 -3.61 -57.59 -3.96
CA SER A 99 -4.22 -58.92 -3.95
C SER A 99 -5.75 -58.85 -3.96
N ILE A 100 -6.39 -59.64 -4.82
CA ILE A 100 -7.84 -59.66 -5.01
C ILE A 100 -8.38 -61.02 -4.56
N SER A 101 -9.43 -61.04 -3.73
CA SER A 101 -10.24 -62.24 -3.47
C SER A 101 -11.59 -62.17 -4.17
N ASN A 102 -12.30 -63.31 -4.27
CA ASN A 102 -13.65 -63.31 -4.85
C ASN A 102 -14.62 -62.49 -4.00
N GLU A 103 -14.46 -62.53 -2.68
CA GLU A 103 -15.28 -61.76 -1.73
C GLU A 103 -15.08 -60.25 -1.93
N THR A 104 -13.84 -59.81 -2.16
CA THR A 104 -13.52 -58.42 -2.51
C THR A 104 -14.24 -57.98 -3.78
N ARG A 105 -14.22 -58.82 -4.82
CA ARG A 105 -14.92 -58.55 -6.09
C ARG A 105 -16.43 -58.41 -5.87
N ASP A 106 -17.03 -59.33 -5.11
CA ASP A 106 -18.48 -59.34 -4.87
C ASP A 106 -18.94 -58.10 -4.09
N ILE A 107 -18.13 -57.61 -3.14
CA ILE A 107 -18.40 -56.36 -2.40
C ILE A 107 -18.39 -55.15 -3.32
N LEU A 108 -17.41 -55.05 -4.22
CA LEU A 108 -17.33 -53.95 -5.18
C LEU A 108 -18.51 -53.96 -6.17
N LEU A 109 -18.87 -55.14 -6.69
CA LEU A 109 -20.03 -55.28 -7.57
C LEU A 109 -21.34 -54.93 -6.85
N ALA A 110 -21.50 -55.33 -5.58
CA ALA A 110 -22.68 -55.00 -4.79
C ALA A 110 -22.83 -53.50 -4.51
N ALA A 111 -21.72 -52.76 -4.47
CA ALA A 111 -21.73 -51.30 -4.31
C ALA A 111 -22.12 -50.54 -5.60
N VAL A 112 -22.16 -51.21 -6.75
CA VAL A 112 -22.71 -50.66 -7.99
C VAL A 112 -24.23 -50.89 -7.98
N SER A 113 -24.95 -50.01 -7.28
CA SER A 113 -26.40 -50.10 -7.13
C SER A 113 -27.02 -48.70 -7.04
N GLU A 114 -28.27 -48.56 -7.49
CA GLU A 114 -29.08 -47.33 -7.36
C GLU A 114 -29.32 -46.92 -5.89
N ASP A 115 -29.19 -47.87 -4.95
CA ASP A 115 -29.32 -47.63 -3.52
C ASP A 115 -28.03 -47.08 -2.89
N SER A 116 -26.90 -47.17 -3.59
CA SER A 116 -25.61 -46.63 -3.13
C SER A 116 -25.46 -45.15 -3.44
N THR A 117 -24.60 -44.46 -2.69
CA THR A 117 -24.27 -43.05 -3.01
C THR A 117 -23.40 -42.97 -4.26
N VAL A 118 -23.42 -41.82 -4.95
CA VAL A 118 -22.56 -41.61 -6.13
C VAL A 118 -21.08 -41.81 -5.79
N THR A 119 -20.63 -41.37 -4.62
CA THR A 119 -19.27 -41.61 -4.13
C THR A 119 -18.96 -43.10 -3.98
N GLN A 120 -19.89 -43.90 -3.45
CA GLN A 120 -19.69 -45.35 -3.31
C GLN A 120 -19.60 -46.04 -4.68
N ILE A 121 -20.48 -45.67 -5.61
CA ILE A 121 -20.47 -46.18 -7.00
C ILE A 121 -19.13 -45.81 -7.65
N PHE A 122 -18.71 -44.55 -7.57
CA PHE A 122 -17.43 -44.08 -8.11
C PHE A 122 -16.24 -44.86 -7.56
N ARG A 123 -16.18 -45.04 -6.23
CA ARG A 123 -15.09 -45.77 -5.57
C ARG A 123 -15.07 -47.23 -6.00
N ALA A 124 -16.23 -47.87 -6.07
CA ALA A 124 -16.35 -49.25 -6.50
C ALA A 124 -15.96 -49.46 -7.97
N VAL A 125 -16.47 -48.62 -8.87
CA VAL A 125 -16.20 -48.66 -10.31
C VAL A 125 -14.72 -48.40 -10.60
N SER A 126 -14.13 -47.39 -9.95
CA SER A 126 -12.72 -47.07 -10.12
C SER A 126 -11.83 -48.20 -9.61
N ALA A 127 -12.16 -48.80 -8.45
CA ALA A 127 -11.45 -49.98 -7.96
C ALA A 127 -11.57 -51.18 -8.92
N LEU A 128 -12.77 -51.50 -9.41
CA LEU A 128 -12.98 -52.58 -10.39
C LEU A 128 -12.17 -52.34 -11.67
N SER A 129 -12.18 -51.11 -12.19
CA SER A 129 -11.43 -50.72 -13.38
C SER A 129 -9.92 -50.83 -13.16
N SER A 130 -9.40 -50.31 -12.04
CA SER A 130 -7.96 -50.33 -11.74
C SER A 130 -7.43 -51.74 -11.44
N LEU A 131 -8.27 -52.61 -10.90
CA LEU A 131 -7.96 -54.03 -10.66
C LEU A 131 -8.15 -54.91 -11.90
N GLY A 132 -8.59 -54.37 -13.04
CA GLY A 132 -8.83 -55.14 -14.27
C GLY A 132 -9.99 -56.13 -14.16
N LEU A 133 -10.95 -55.89 -13.26
CA LEU A 133 -12.12 -56.73 -13.06
C LEU A 133 -13.23 -56.36 -14.04
N PRO A 134 -14.06 -57.32 -14.47
CA PRO A 134 -15.12 -57.05 -15.45
C PRO A 134 -16.19 -56.12 -14.85
N LEU A 135 -16.59 -55.12 -15.64
CA LEU A 135 -17.56 -54.10 -15.26
C LEU A 135 -18.70 -54.05 -16.30
N ALA A 136 -19.95 -54.15 -15.85
CA ALA A 136 -21.12 -53.97 -16.70
C ALA A 136 -21.40 -52.47 -16.89
N SER A 137 -20.74 -51.83 -17.86
CA SER A 137 -20.79 -50.37 -18.03
C SER A 137 -22.21 -49.81 -18.15
N GLN A 138 -23.13 -50.48 -18.84
CA GLN A 138 -24.51 -50.00 -18.98
C GLN A 138 -25.29 -50.03 -17.66
N GLU A 139 -25.03 -51.02 -16.79
CA GLU A 139 -25.65 -51.08 -15.46
C GLU A 139 -25.15 -49.94 -14.57
N VAL A 140 -23.86 -49.59 -14.68
CA VAL A 140 -23.29 -48.42 -14.00
C VAL A 140 -23.93 -47.13 -14.50
N VAL A 141 -24.09 -46.96 -15.81
CA VAL A 141 -24.76 -45.78 -16.40
C VAL A 141 -26.18 -45.65 -15.84
N ALA A 142 -26.96 -46.74 -15.83
CA ALA A 142 -28.30 -46.72 -15.29
C ALA A 142 -28.33 -46.31 -13.80
N ALA A 143 -27.41 -46.85 -12.99
CA ALA A 143 -27.29 -46.49 -11.58
C ALA A 143 -26.90 -45.02 -11.39
N LEU A 144 -25.96 -44.50 -12.17
CA LEU A 144 -25.53 -43.09 -12.11
C LEU A 144 -26.67 -42.15 -12.52
N VAL A 145 -27.37 -42.41 -13.63
CA VAL A 145 -28.49 -41.58 -14.08
C VAL A 145 -29.61 -41.55 -13.04
N ALA A 146 -29.95 -42.71 -12.46
CA ALA A 146 -30.96 -42.79 -11.39
C ALA A 146 -30.56 -42.01 -10.12
N ARG A 147 -29.25 -41.92 -9.83
CA ARG A 147 -28.71 -41.13 -8.71
C ARG A 147 -28.64 -39.64 -9.02
N ILE A 148 -28.14 -39.25 -10.18
CA ILE A 148 -28.05 -37.84 -10.62
C ILE A 148 -29.43 -37.19 -10.56
N ALA A 149 -30.48 -37.88 -11.03
CA ALA A 149 -31.86 -37.38 -10.97
C ALA A 149 -32.39 -37.13 -9.53
N LYS A 150 -31.71 -37.63 -8.50
CA LYS A 150 -32.06 -37.48 -7.08
C LYS A 150 -31.04 -36.61 -6.31
N GLU A 151 -29.95 -36.21 -6.93
CA GLU A 151 -28.84 -35.45 -6.32
C GLU A 151 -28.83 -34.02 -6.86
N ASP A 152 -28.69 -33.04 -5.97
CA ASP A 152 -28.50 -31.62 -6.37
C ASP A 152 -27.10 -31.10 -5.97
N ASN A 153 -26.23 -32.00 -5.55
CA ASN A 153 -24.88 -31.67 -5.10
C ASN A 153 -23.91 -31.66 -6.29
N VAL A 154 -23.27 -30.52 -6.53
CA VAL A 154 -22.26 -30.34 -7.60
C VAL A 154 -21.19 -31.41 -7.54
N LEU A 155 -20.68 -31.72 -6.35
CA LEU A 155 -19.60 -32.69 -6.18
C LEU A 155 -20.07 -34.11 -6.49
N ALA A 156 -21.34 -34.45 -6.19
CA ALA A 156 -21.90 -35.75 -6.52
C ALA A 156 -22.01 -35.92 -8.04
N ILE A 157 -22.58 -34.94 -8.74
CA ILE A 157 -22.70 -34.97 -10.21
C ILE A 157 -21.30 -34.99 -10.85
N THR A 158 -20.37 -34.16 -10.38
CA THR A 158 -18.97 -34.16 -10.82
C THR A 158 -18.30 -35.53 -10.63
N THR A 159 -18.59 -36.21 -9.52
CA THR A 159 -18.09 -37.56 -9.25
C THR A 159 -18.70 -38.59 -10.21
N ALA A 160 -19.97 -38.43 -10.61
CA ALA A 160 -20.59 -39.25 -11.64
C ALA A 160 -19.93 -39.05 -13.01
N LEU A 161 -19.64 -37.79 -13.40
CA LEU A 161 -18.86 -37.49 -14.60
C LEU A 161 -17.51 -38.21 -14.59
N GLN A 162 -16.79 -38.14 -13.47
CA GLN A 162 -15.50 -38.80 -13.32
C GLN A 162 -15.64 -40.33 -13.37
N THR A 163 -16.72 -40.90 -12.83
CA THR A 163 -17.01 -42.34 -12.93
C THR A 163 -17.20 -42.77 -14.38
N ALA A 164 -17.91 -41.96 -15.18
CA ALA A 164 -18.19 -42.27 -16.58
C ALA A 164 -16.92 -42.39 -17.45
N THR A 165 -15.82 -41.73 -17.07
CA THR A 165 -14.51 -41.86 -17.74
C THR A 165 -13.93 -43.27 -17.70
N ARG A 166 -14.40 -44.13 -16.78
CA ARG A 166 -13.94 -45.52 -16.62
C ARG A 166 -14.83 -46.54 -17.34
N LEU A 167 -15.91 -46.09 -17.97
CA LEU A 167 -16.90 -46.96 -18.60
C LEU A 167 -16.56 -47.21 -20.07
N SER A 168 -17.09 -48.29 -20.65
CA SER A 168 -16.96 -48.52 -22.09
C SER A 168 -17.61 -47.38 -22.88
N GLN A 169 -16.95 -46.92 -23.93
CA GLN A 169 -17.51 -45.97 -24.91
C GLN A 169 -18.76 -46.51 -25.62
N GLN A 170 -19.02 -47.82 -25.55
CA GLN A 170 -20.23 -48.43 -26.10
C GLN A 170 -21.46 -48.23 -25.20
N ALA A 171 -21.28 -47.80 -23.96
CA ALA A 171 -22.38 -47.47 -23.06
C ALA A 171 -22.99 -46.11 -23.40
N GLU A 172 -24.24 -45.88 -23.00
CA GLU A 172 -24.98 -44.66 -23.32
C GLU A 172 -24.56 -43.48 -22.41
N LEU A 173 -23.38 -42.91 -22.65
CA LEU A 173 -22.82 -41.82 -21.82
C LEU A 173 -23.45 -40.43 -22.10
N GLY A 174 -24.28 -40.29 -23.13
CA GLY A 174 -24.80 -39.00 -23.60
C GLY A 174 -25.49 -38.17 -22.52
N GLY A 175 -26.41 -38.78 -21.75
CA GLY A 175 -27.10 -38.06 -20.67
C GLY A 175 -26.17 -37.63 -19.53
N ILE A 176 -25.06 -38.34 -19.30
CA ILE A 176 -24.05 -37.93 -18.31
C ILE A 176 -23.16 -36.82 -18.88
N LEU A 177 -22.89 -36.81 -20.18
CA LEU A 177 -22.14 -35.73 -20.84
C LEU A 177 -22.89 -34.39 -20.83
N GLU A 178 -24.21 -34.42 -20.98
CA GLU A 178 -25.06 -33.21 -20.92
C GLU A 178 -24.94 -32.49 -19.57
N GLU A 179 -24.70 -33.23 -18.48
CA GLU A 179 -24.47 -32.66 -17.14
C GLU A 179 -23.22 -31.76 -17.06
N ILE A 180 -22.29 -31.83 -18.02
CA ILE A 180 -21.16 -30.88 -18.08
C ILE A 180 -21.68 -29.46 -18.33
N GLU A 181 -22.63 -29.30 -19.26
CA GLU A 181 -23.22 -27.99 -19.58
C GLU A 181 -24.08 -27.49 -18.41
N ASP A 182 -24.87 -28.38 -17.79
CA ASP A 182 -25.69 -28.03 -16.63
C ASP A 182 -24.86 -27.60 -15.42
N LEU A 183 -23.76 -28.31 -15.13
CA LEU A 183 -22.82 -27.90 -14.09
C LEU A 183 -22.09 -26.61 -14.46
N ALA A 184 -21.71 -26.41 -15.73
CA ALA A 184 -21.09 -25.17 -16.16
C ALA A 184 -22.01 -23.95 -15.95
N ALA A 185 -23.33 -24.12 -16.11
CA ALA A 185 -24.32 -23.08 -15.86
C ALA A 185 -24.51 -22.74 -14.37
N ARG A 186 -24.06 -23.61 -13.46
CA ARG A 186 -24.11 -23.41 -11.99
C ARG A 186 -22.88 -22.71 -11.42
N LEU A 187 -21.87 -22.43 -12.23
CA LEU A 187 -20.68 -21.72 -11.78
C LEU A 187 -20.96 -20.22 -11.55
N ASP A 188 -20.40 -19.67 -10.49
CA ASP A 188 -20.48 -18.25 -10.18
C ASP A 188 -19.43 -17.46 -10.95
N ASP A 189 -19.89 -16.46 -11.71
CA ASP A 189 -19.03 -15.44 -12.32
C ASP A 189 -18.67 -14.37 -11.28
N LEU A 190 -17.39 -14.32 -10.92
CA LEU A 190 -16.83 -13.28 -10.05
C LEU A 190 -16.08 -12.23 -10.88
N GLY A 191 -16.85 -11.25 -11.36
CA GLY A 191 -16.32 -10.02 -11.96
C GLY A 191 -15.72 -10.20 -13.36
N GLY A 192 -16.12 -11.22 -14.09
CA GLY A 192 -15.65 -11.57 -15.44
C GLY A 192 -14.27 -12.21 -15.48
N VAL A 193 -13.67 -12.48 -14.31
CA VAL A 193 -12.28 -12.96 -14.18
C VAL A 193 -12.21 -14.40 -13.67
N TYR A 194 -13.12 -14.78 -12.78
CA TYR A 194 -13.14 -16.11 -12.16
C TYR A 194 -14.50 -16.75 -12.37
N LEU A 195 -14.49 -18.06 -12.61
CA LEU A 195 -15.66 -18.90 -12.69
C LEU A 195 -15.45 -20.08 -11.75
N GLN A 196 -16.26 -20.20 -10.70
CA GLN A 196 -16.05 -21.23 -9.65
C GLN A 196 -17.37 -21.63 -8.99
N PHE A 197 -17.38 -22.79 -8.33
CA PHE A 197 -18.52 -23.20 -7.51
C PHE A 197 -18.48 -22.57 -6.11
N GLU A 198 -19.65 -22.41 -5.48
CA GLU A 198 -19.77 -21.97 -4.08
C GLU A 198 -19.04 -22.93 -3.12
N GLU A 199 -18.99 -24.23 -3.45
CA GLU A 199 -18.28 -25.27 -2.69
C GLU A 199 -16.76 -25.08 -2.67
N GLY A 200 -16.22 -24.22 -3.55
CA GLY A 200 -14.82 -23.77 -3.51
C GLY A 200 -13.89 -24.42 -4.54
N LEU A 201 -12.59 -24.26 -4.28
CA LEU A 201 -11.51 -24.61 -5.22
C LEU A 201 -11.52 -26.10 -5.61
N GLU A 202 -11.66 -26.98 -4.61
CA GLU A 202 -11.57 -28.43 -4.84
C GLU A 202 -12.70 -28.93 -5.76
N ALA A 203 -13.95 -28.51 -5.53
CA ALA A 203 -15.08 -28.84 -6.38
C ALA A 203 -14.88 -28.31 -7.82
N THR A 204 -14.41 -27.07 -7.94
CA THR A 204 -14.12 -26.44 -9.24
C THR A 204 -13.02 -27.18 -10.01
N ALA A 205 -11.93 -27.55 -9.33
CA ALA A 205 -10.81 -28.28 -9.96
C ALA A 205 -11.19 -29.72 -10.34
N LEU A 206 -11.98 -30.41 -9.51
CA LEU A 206 -12.52 -31.74 -9.82
C LEU A 206 -13.47 -31.69 -11.02
N PHE A 207 -14.33 -30.67 -11.12
CA PHE A 207 -15.19 -30.47 -12.28
C PHE A 207 -14.39 -30.27 -13.56
N VAL A 208 -13.38 -29.38 -13.55
CA VAL A 208 -12.48 -29.20 -14.70
C VAL A 208 -11.85 -30.53 -15.09
N THR A 209 -11.34 -31.28 -14.12
CA THR A 209 -10.76 -32.61 -14.39
C THR A 209 -11.80 -33.54 -15.04
N ALA A 210 -12.98 -33.66 -14.47
CA ALA A 210 -14.02 -34.58 -14.93
C ALA A 210 -14.57 -34.20 -16.30
N ALA A 211 -14.85 -32.91 -16.54
CA ALA A 211 -15.35 -32.40 -17.81
C ALA A 211 -14.38 -32.72 -18.95
N TYR A 212 -13.09 -32.40 -18.79
CA TYR A 212 -12.09 -32.64 -19.83
C TYR A 212 -11.79 -34.12 -20.04
N THR A 213 -11.65 -34.90 -18.96
CA THR A 213 -11.34 -36.33 -19.08
C THR A 213 -12.50 -37.15 -19.65
N LEU A 214 -13.75 -36.80 -19.31
CA LEU A 214 -14.93 -37.44 -19.90
C LEU A 214 -15.11 -37.04 -21.36
N SER A 215 -14.89 -35.77 -21.69
CA SER A 215 -14.91 -35.27 -23.06
C SER A 215 -13.87 -35.97 -23.94
N ASP A 216 -12.64 -36.11 -23.45
CA ASP A 216 -11.58 -36.86 -24.14
C ASP A 216 -11.95 -38.34 -24.33
N HIS A 217 -12.55 -38.95 -23.30
CA HIS A 217 -13.00 -40.33 -23.35
C HIS A 217 -14.16 -40.54 -24.32
N ALA A 218 -15.09 -39.59 -24.41
CA ALA A 218 -16.24 -39.63 -25.31
C ALA A 218 -15.95 -39.11 -26.73
N ASP A 219 -14.73 -38.62 -26.99
CA ASP A 219 -14.35 -37.94 -28.24
C ASP A 219 -15.31 -36.78 -28.62
N THR A 220 -15.78 -36.06 -27.60
CA THR A 220 -16.74 -34.95 -27.74
C THR A 220 -16.19 -33.73 -27.02
N GLU A 221 -16.15 -32.57 -27.69
CA GLU A 221 -15.64 -31.33 -27.12
C GLU A 221 -16.45 -30.90 -25.89
N PRO A 222 -15.81 -30.50 -24.77
CA PRO A 222 -16.56 -30.02 -23.61
C PRO A 222 -17.36 -28.76 -23.98
N PRO A 223 -18.62 -28.62 -23.56
CA PRO A 223 -19.46 -27.46 -23.84
C PRO A 223 -19.06 -26.23 -23.02
N LEU A 224 -17.78 -25.85 -23.09
CA LEU A 224 -17.18 -24.71 -22.39
C LEU A 224 -16.60 -23.75 -23.43
N LYS A 225 -17.01 -22.48 -23.36
CA LYS A 225 -16.45 -21.43 -24.22
C LYS A 225 -15.05 -21.04 -23.76
N GLU A 226 -14.24 -20.50 -24.67
CA GLU A 226 -12.87 -20.07 -24.39
C GLU A 226 -12.76 -19.10 -23.20
N ASP A 227 -13.66 -18.13 -23.08
CA ASP A 227 -13.71 -17.20 -21.95
C ASP A 227 -13.99 -17.92 -20.62
N GLN A 228 -14.91 -18.88 -20.61
CA GLN A 228 -15.17 -19.72 -19.44
C GLN A 228 -13.94 -20.58 -19.07
N VAL A 229 -13.21 -21.10 -20.05
CA VAL A 229 -11.96 -21.84 -19.80
C VAL A 229 -10.91 -20.94 -19.15
N ILE A 230 -10.73 -19.72 -19.64
CA ILE A 230 -9.80 -18.74 -19.04
C ILE A 230 -10.21 -18.41 -17.59
N GLN A 231 -11.49 -18.21 -17.34
CA GLN A 231 -12.00 -17.92 -16.00
C GLN A 231 -11.84 -19.11 -15.04
N LEU A 232 -12.06 -20.35 -15.50
CA LEU A 232 -11.81 -21.57 -14.74
C LEU A 232 -10.33 -21.74 -14.40
N VAL A 233 -9.43 -21.49 -15.36
CA VAL A 233 -7.97 -21.45 -15.14
C VAL A 233 -7.64 -20.44 -14.05
N ASN A 234 -8.17 -19.22 -14.14
CA ASN A 234 -7.95 -18.20 -13.12
C ASN A 234 -8.42 -18.65 -11.74
N SER A 235 -9.61 -19.26 -11.63
CA SER A 235 -10.14 -19.76 -10.36
C SER A 235 -9.25 -20.84 -9.77
N VAL A 236 -8.95 -21.88 -10.55
CA VAL A 236 -8.22 -23.07 -10.08
C VAL A 236 -6.79 -22.73 -9.68
N PHE A 237 -6.12 -21.81 -10.41
CA PHE A 237 -4.72 -21.50 -10.19
C PHE A 237 -4.47 -20.17 -9.47
N SER A 238 -5.51 -19.48 -9.00
CA SER A 238 -5.39 -18.27 -8.17
C SER A 238 -4.69 -18.55 -6.85
N LYS A 239 -5.04 -19.66 -6.19
CA LYS A 239 -4.47 -20.08 -4.91
C LYS A 239 -3.11 -20.73 -5.15
N LYS A 240 -2.08 -20.18 -4.49
CA LYS A 240 -0.69 -20.66 -4.57
C LYS A 240 -0.35 -21.66 -3.46
N SER A 241 -1.09 -21.67 -2.37
CA SER A 241 -0.90 -22.55 -1.21
C SER A 241 -2.17 -23.33 -0.92
N TRP A 242 -2.11 -24.64 -0.77
CA TRP A 242 -3.27 -25.49 -0.53
C TRP A 242 -3.30 -25.96 0.92
N ASP A 243 -4.49 -26.02 1.51
CA ASP A 243 -4.69 -26.29 2.94
C ASP A 243 -4.69 -27.79 3.24
N SER A 244 -5.00 -28.62 2.23
CA SER A 244 -5.07 -30.08 2.35
C SER A 244 -4.43 -30.78 1.15
N ARG A 245 -4.07 -32.06 1.32
CA ARG A 245 -3.59 -32.92 0.22
C ARG A 245 -4.68 -33.18 -0.83
N SER A 246 -5.95 -33.23 -0.43
CA SER A 246 -7.08 -33.42 -1.33
C SER A 246 -7.24 -32.22 -2.27
N GLU A 247 -7.17 -31.01 -1.70
CA GLU A 247 -7.22 -29.76 -2.47
C GLU A 247 -6.03 -29.69 -3.44
N ALA A 248 -4.80 -29.97 -2.96
CA ALA A 248 -3.61 -30.04 -3.81
C ALA A 248 -3.74 -31.08 -4.95
N PHE A 249 -4.25 -32.26 -4.63
CA PHE A 249 -4.52 -33.32 -5.60
C PHE A 249 -5.51 -32.87 -6.67
N SER A 250 -6.60 -32.19 -6.29
CA SER A 250 -7.60 -31.68 -7.23
C SER A 250 -6.98 -30.67 -8.22
N VAL A 251 -6.12 -29.77 -7.74
CA VAL A 251 -5.41 -28.80 -8.59
C VAL A 251 -4.40 -29.50 -9.52
N ALA A 252 -3.68 -30.51 -9.03
CA ALA A 252 -2.77 -31.30 -9.86
C ALA A 252 -3.51 -32.02 -11.00
N CYS A 253 -4.68 -32.61 -10.71
CA CYS A 253 -5.53 -33.26 -11.69
C CYS A 253 -6.06 -32.27 -12.74
N ALA A 254 -6.55 -31.11 -12.31
CA ALA A 254 -7.05 -30.08 -13.21
C ALA A 254 -5.93 -29.54 -14.11
N ALA A 255 -4.73 -29.30 -13.56
CA ALA A 255 -3.58 -28.86 -14.31
C ALA A 255 -3.17 -29.88 -15.38
N ALA A 256 -3.16 -31.17 -15.04
CA ALA A 256 -2.84 -32.22 -15.99
C ALA A 256 -3.89 -32.35 -17.10
N ALA A 257 -5.19 -32.26 -16.76
CA ALA A 257 -6.27 -32.30 -17.73
C ALA A 257 -6.20 -31.11 -18.72
N LEU A 258 -5.91 -29.91 -18.23
CA LEU A 258 -5.76 -28.72 -19.07
C LEU A 258 -4.44 -28.66 -19.85
N SER A 259 -3.37 -29.31 -19.38
CA SER A 259 -2.09 -29.37 -20.09
C SER A 259 -2.10 -30.39 -21.23
N SER A 260 -2.91 -31.44 -21.12
CA SER A 260 -2.95 -32.54 -22.08
C SER A 260 -4.37 -33.07 -22.26
N ASN A 261 -5.09 -32.49 -23.22
CA ASN A 261 -6.39 -32.98 -23.70
C ASN A 261 -6.53 -32.72 -25.20
N ARG A 262 -7.61 -33.19 -25.84
CA ARG A 262 -7.80 -33.08 -27.29
C ARG A 262 -8.45 -31.77 -27.76
N PHE A 263 -8.86 -30.89 -26.86
CA PHE A 263 -9.74 -29.75 -27.17
C PHE A 263 -9.13 -28.39 -26.83
N HIS A 264 -8.94 -28.08 -25.55
CA HIS A 264 -8.48 -26.76 -25.08
C HIS A 264 -7.22 -26.88 -24.22
N VAL A 265 -6.12 -26.32 -24.69
CA VAL A 265 -4.84 -26.23 -23.97
C VAL A 265 -4.55 -24.74 -23.70
N PRO A 266 -4.83 -24.25 -22.49
CA PRO A 266 -4.60 -22.84 -22.15
C PRO A 266 -3.12 -22.49 -22.22
N VAL A 267 -2.80 -21.42 -22.96
CA VAL A 267 -1.43 -20.92 -23.12
C VAL A 267 -1.12 -19.84 -22.11
N ILE A 268 0.07 -19.93 -21.52
CA ILE A 268 0.62 -18.89 -20.65
C ILE A 268 1.80 -18.24 -21.36
N VAL A 269 1.68 -16.94 -21.62
CA VAL A 269 2.78 -16.12 -22.16
C VAL A 269 3.25 -15.17 -21.06
N SER A 270 4.53 -15.24 -20.72
CA SER A 270 5.15 -14.37 -19.73
C SER A 270 6.49 -13.82 -20.24
N THR A 271 6.92 -12.66 -19.74
CA THR A 271 8.24 -12.14 -20.06
C THR A 271 9.29 -12.75 -19.15
N GLN A 272 10.45 -13.12 -19.71
CA GLN A 272 11.59 -13.54 -18.90
C GLN A 272 12.30 -12.28 -18.37
N GLY A 273 12.02 -11.93 -17.11
CA GLY A 273 12.47 -10.67 -16.52
C GLY A 273 11.55 -9.50 -16.88
N PRO A 274 11.99 -8.24 -16.62
CA PRO A 274 11.22 -7.06 -16.97
C PRO A 274 10.93 -7.01 -18.47
N ALA A 275 9.70 -6.67 -18.86
CA ALA A 275 9.32 -6.40 -20.24
C ALA A 275 9.93 -5.06 -20.72
N THR A 276 11.26 -4.98 -20.76
CA THR A 276 12.03 -3.78 -21.08
C THR A 276 13.11 -4.12 -22.08
N VAL A 277 13.28 -3.28 -23.10
CA VAL A 277 14.38 -3.36 -24.06
C VAL A 277 15.10 -2.02 -24.14
N SER A 278 16.36 -2.05 -24.54
CA SER A 278 17.17 -0.87 -24.81
C SER A 278 18.28 -1.21 -25.80
N HIS A 279 19.11 -0.25 -26.17
CA HIS A 279 20.23 -0.53 -27.07
C HIS A 279 21.26 -1.52 -26.47
N SER A 280 21.44 -1.54 -25.15
CA SER A 280 22.32 -2.50 -24.47
C SER A 280 21.65 -3.87 -24.29
N GLN A 281 20.32 -3.91 -24.20
CA GLN A 281 19.49 -5.11 -24.09
C GLN A 281 18.38 -5.12 -25.15
N PRO A 282 18.70 -5.41 -26.42
CA PRO A 282 17.77 -5.18 -27.54
C PRO A 282 16.71 -6.28 -27.71
N ILE A 283 16.87 -7.41 -27.02
CA ILE A 283 16.06 -8.62 -27.20
C ILE A 283 14.99 -8.68 -26.11
N LEU A 284 13.74 -8.79 -26.53
CA LEU A 284 12.61 -9.16 -25.68
C LEU A 284 12.54 -10.68 -25.60
N HIS A 285 12.57 -11.21 -24.38
CA HIS A 285 12.49 -12.65 -24.10
C HIS A 285 11.09 -13.01 -23.58
N LEU A 286 10.41 -13.92 -24.28
CA LEU A 286 9.12 -14.48 -23.88
C LEU A 286 9.26 -15.97 -23.56
N LEU A 287 8.65 -16.35 -22.44
CA LEU A 287 8.42 -17.74 -22.08
C LEU A 287 6.97 -18.09 -22.41
N VAL A 288 6.77 -19.12 -23.23
CA VAL A 288 5.46 -19.63 -23.62
C VAL A 288 5.33 -21.07 -23.12
N THR A 289 4.40 -21.28 -22.20
CA THR A 289 4.21 -22.57 -21.52
C THR A 289 2.75 -23.00 -21.50
N ASP A 290 2.52 -24.27 -21.17
CA ASP A 290 1.24 -24.72 -20.67
C ASP A 290 1.02 -24.28 -19.20
N ILE A 291 -0.10 -24.72 -18.61
CA ILE A 291 -0.49 -24.36 -17.25
C ILE A 291 0.40 -25.00 -16.16
N LEU A 292 1.16 -26.04 -16.51
CA LEU A 292 2.14 -26.71 -15.66
C LEU A 292 3.56 -26.14 -15.80
N SER A 293 3.71 -24.98 -16.46
CA SER A 293 5.00 -24.37 -16.78
C SER A 293 5.90 -25.21 -17.71
N ASN A 294 5.34 -26.15 -18.49
CA ASN A 294 6.11 -26.88 -19.49
C ASN A 294 6.27 -26.03 -20.76
N PRO A 295 7.48 -25.90 -21.34
CA PRO A 295 7.70 -25.10 -22.54
C PRO A 295 6.96 -25.64 -23.77
N LEU A 296 6.22 -24.76 -24.48
CA LEU A 296 5.55 -25.09 -25.73
C LEU A 296 6.48 -24.86 -26.93
N ALA A 297 7.52 -25.68 -27.05
CA ALA A 297 8.58 -25.52 -28.05
C ALA A 297 8.12 -25.67 -29.51
N SER A 298 6.97 -26.29 -29.78
CA SER A 298 6.39 -26.42 -31.11
C SER A 298 5.49 -25.24 -31.51
N ALA A 299 5.25 -24.28 -30.61
CA ALA A 299 4.42 -23.11 -30.88
C ALA A 299 5.14 -22.09 -31.77
N ASN A 300 4.37 -21.43 -32.62
CA ASN A 300 4.80 -20.27 -33.40
C ASN A 300 4.30 -19.01 -32.70
N VAL A 301 5.22 -18.15 -32.28
CA VAL A 301 4.89 -16.91 -31.57
C VAL A 301 5.17 -15.73 -32.48
N LEU A 302 4.19 -14.84 -32.64
CA LEU A 302 4.30 -13.68 -33.52
C LEU A 302 3.74 -12.43 -32.85
N VAL A 303 4.37 -11.28 -33.11
CA VAL A 303 3.79 -9.96 -32.81
C VAL A 303 2.83 -9.62 -33.93
N GLU A 304 1.53 -9.56 -33.64
CA GLU A 304 0.53 -9.08 -34.59
C GLU A 304 0.67 -7.58 -34.80
N SER A 305 0.78 -6.85 -33.70
CA SER A 305 1.06 -5.41 -33.69
C SER A 305 1.81 -4.98 -32.44
N ALA A 306 2.73 -4.03 -32.58
CA ALA A 306 3.33 -3.27 -31.49
C ALA A 306 3.03 -1.79 -31.73
N GLN A 307 2.25 -1.19 -30.83
CA GLN A 307 1.76 0.18 -30.94
C GLN A 307 2.38 1.07 -29.87
N ALA A 308 2.88 2.24 -30.25
CA ALA A 308 3.33 3.24 -29.29
C ALA A 308 2.13 3.75 -28.47
N VAL A 309 2.18 3.65 -27.14
CA VAL A 309 1.04 3.98 -26.27
C VAL A 309 0.66 5.47 -26.38
N ALA A 310 1.64 6.36 -26.55
CA ALA A 310 1.41 7.80 -26.62
C ALA A 310 0.75 8.25 -27.94
N SER A 311 1.19 7.71 -29.08
CA SER A 311 0.74 8.14 -30.42
C SER A 311 -0.24 7.19 -31.08
N LYS A 312 -0.43 5.97 -30.54
CA LYS A 312 -1.17 4.85 -31.14
C LYS A 312 -0.68 4.42 -32.51
N SER A 313 0.53 4.83 -32.89
CA SER A 313 1.15 4.43 -34.16
C SER A 313 1.71 3.01 -34.05
N VAL A 314 1.53 2.21 -35.10
CA VAL A 314 2.10 0.86 -35.21
C VAL A 314 3.58 1.00 -35.60
N VAL A 315 4.48 0.44 -34.80
CA VAL A 315 5.94 0.46 -35.04
C VAL A 315 6.43 -0.88 -35.59
N LEU A 316 5.80 -1.98 -35.21
CA LEU A 316 6.10 -3.32 -35.71
C LEU A 316 4.80 -4.09 -35.91
N SER A 317 4.73 -4.93 -36.95
CA SER A 317 3.57 -5.78 -37.23
C SER A 317 4.00 -7.05 -37.95
N GLN A 318 3.29 -8.15 -37.67
CA GLN A 318 3.52 -9.46 -38.26
C GLN A 318 4.98 -9.94 -38.15
N ALA A 319 5.60 -9.71 -36.99
CA ALA A 319 7.00 -10.05 -36.75
C ALA A 319 7.12 -11.34 -35.91
N PRO A 320 7.78 -12.40 -36.40
CA PRO A 320 7.92 -13.64 -35.66
C PRO A 320 8.98 -13.54 -34.56
N PHE A 321 8.75 -14.25 -33.45
CA PHE A 321 9.80 -14.54 -32.48
C PHE A 321 10.65 -15.73 -32.96
N SER A 322 11.93 -15.73 -32.61
CA SER A 322 12.84 -16.85 -32.84
C SER A 322 12.98 -17.68 -31.58
N LEU A 323 12.75 -18.99 -31.66
CA LEU A 323 12.95 -19.90 -30.52
C LEU A 323 14.43 -20.25 -30.36
N ARG A 324 15.00 -20.01 -29.17
CA ARG A 324 16.33 -20.48 -28.76
C ARG A 324 16.27 -21.01 -27.33
N ASP A 325 16.76 -22.23 -27.11
CA ASP A 325 16.84 -22.86 -25.78
C ASP A 325 15.52 -22.80 -24.96
N GLY A 326 14.38 -22.92 -25.64
CA GLY A 326 13.05 -22.88 -25.01
C GLY A 326 12.48 -21.48 -24.76
N ILE A 327 13.18 -20.42 -25.18
CA ILE A 327 12.78 -19.01 -25.02
C ILE A 327 12.53 -18.38 -26.39
N PHE A 328 11.44 -17.62 -26.51
CA PHE A 328 11.10 -16.88 -27.71
C PHE A 328 11.72 -15.49 -27.67
N GLU A 329 12.57 -15.19 -28.64
CA GLU A 329 13.35 -13.95 -28.71
C GLU A 329 12.88 -13.04 -29.85
N LEU A 330 12.74 -11.75 -29.57
CA LEU A 330 12.51 -10.71 -30.58
C LEU A 330 13.42 -9.52 -30.35
N ASN A 331 14.24 -9.17 -31.35
CA ASN A 331 14.99 -7.93 -31.33
C ASN A 331 14.08 -6.75 -31.72
N PHE A 332 13.39 -6.17 -30.74
CA PHE A 332 12.51 -5.03 -31.00
C PHE A 332 13.27 -3.76 -31.37
N MET A 333 14.50 -3.58 -30.86
CA MET A 333 15.31 -2.40 -31.17
C MET A 333 15.72 -2.32 -32.64
N ALA A 334 15.66 -3.42 -33.40
CA ALA A 334 15.87 -3.43 -34.85
C ALA A 334 14.88 -2.53 -35.62
N SER A 335 13.67 -2.29 -35.09
CA SER A 335 12.69 -1.37 -35.68
C SER A 335 12.92 0.10 -35.30
N GLN A 336 14.01 0.40 -34.57
CA GLN A 336 14.36 1.75 -34.10
C GLN A 336 13.20 2.48 -33.39
N PRO A 337 12.56 1.85 -32.38
CA PRO A 337 11.50 2.50 -31.63
C PRO A 337 12.06 3.69 -30.82
N ALA A 338 11.31 4.78 -30.72
CA ALA A 338 11.63 5.86 -29.78
C ALA A 338 11.47 5.39 -28.32
N SER A 339 12.17 6.01 -27.37
CA SER A 339 11.98 5.70 -25.94
C SER A 339 10.53 5.92 -25.50
N GLY A 340 9.96 4.97 -24.77
CA GLY A 340 8.54 5.04 -24.43
C GLY A 340 7.94 3.71 -24.02
N TYR A 341 6.61 3.68 -23.96
CA TYR A 341 5.84 2.46 -23.70
C TYR A 341 5.12 2.01 -24.97
N TYR A 342 5.11 0.70 -25.18
CA TYR A 342 4.53 0.05 -26.34
C TYR A 342 3.56 -1.04 -25.90
N GLN A 343 2.41 -1.10 -26.55
CA GLN A 343 1.41 -2.15 -26.38
C GLN A 343 1.63 -3.19 -27.49
N PHE A 344 2.00 -4.40 -27.11
CA PHE A 344 2.18 -5.55 -27.99
C PHE A 344 0.93 -6.41 -27.95
N THR A 345 0.46 -6.81 -29.12
CA THR A 345 -0.48 -7.92 -29.29
C THR A 345 0.31 -9.09 -29.86
N VAL A 346 0.44 -10.15 -29.08
CA VAL A 346 1.22 -11.35 -29.41
C VAL A 346 0.25 -12.50 -29.65
N ALA A 347 0.39 -13.20 -30.77
CA ALA A 347 -0.37 -14.41 -31.07
C ALA A 347 0.53 -15.65 -31.00
N VAL A 348 0.00 -16.72 -30.41
CA VAL A 348 0.61 -18.04 -30.30
C VAL A 348 -0.20 -19.01 -31.15
N THR A 349 0.44 -19.68 -32.10
CA THR A 349 -0.21 -20.57 -33.06
C THR A 349 0.58 -21.87 -33.22
N GLY A 350 0.05 -22.84 -33.94
CA GLY A 350 0.72 -24.10 -34.26
C GLY A 350 -0.12 -25.32 -33.92
N ASP A 351 -0.58 -25.41 -32.68
CA ASP A 351 -1.56 -26.40 -32.23
C ASP A 351 -2.96 -25.77 -32.19
N SER A 352 -3.94 -26.41 -32.82
CA SER A 352 -5.31 -25.91 -32.92
C SER A 352 -6.06 -25.93 -31.60
N ARG A 353 -5.54 -26.65 -30.60
CA ARG A 353 -6.12 -26.74 -29.26
C ARG A 353 -5.78 -25.55 -28.38
N LEU A 354 -4.84 -24.70 -28.79
CA LEU A 354 -4.37 -23.60 -27.94
C LEU A 354 -5.47 -22.57 -27.74
N VAL A 355 -5.83 -22.31 -26.49
CA VAL A 355 -6.77 -21.26 -26.08
C VAL A 355 -6.05 -20.18 -25.29
N ALA A 356 -6.64 -18.99 -25.24
CA ALA A 356 -6.02 -17.79 -24.68
C ALA A 356 -4.68 -17.46 -25.35
N ASN A 357 -4.62 -17.72 -26.65
CA ASN A 357 -3.42 -17.69 -27.45
C ASN A 357 -3.08 -16.30 -28.01
N GLN A 358 -3.88 -15.29 -27.68
CA GLN A 358 -3.63 -13.88 -28.01
C GLN A 358 -3.41 -13.08 -26.72
N VAL A 359 -2.21 -12.51 -26.57
CA VAL A 359 -1.76 -11.86 -25.34
C VAL A 359 -1.40 -10.40 -25.56
N GLU A 360 -1.84 -9.56 -24.65
CA GLU A 360 -1.48 -8.16 -24.59
C GLU A 360 -0.32 -7.92 -23.61
N LEU A 361 0.81 -7.40 -24.10
CA LEU A 361 2.01 -7.13 -23.29
C LEU A 361 2.40 -5.65 -23.39
N LYS A 362 2.69 -5.03 -22.24
CA LYS A 362 3.24 -3.67 -22.21
C LYS A 362 4.76 -3.71 -22.13
N VAL A 363 5.44 -3.28 -23.18
CA VAL A 363 6.91 -3.27 -23.29
C VAL A 363 7.43 -1.85 -23.14
N LYS A 364 8.45 -1.68 -22.29
CA LYS A 364 9.15 -0.41 -22.09
C LYS A 364 10.41 -0.37 -22.97
N VAL A 365 10.58 0.70 -23.74
CA VAL A 365 11.83 0.99 -24.44
C VAL A 365 12.59 2.03 -23.64
N SER A 366 13.73 1.64 -23.08
CA SER A 366 14.61 2.54 -22.33
C SER A 366 15.69 3.15 -23.20
N THR A 367 16.19 4.30 -22.79
CA THR A 367 17.35 4.95 -23.40
C THR A 367 18.28 5.58 -22.36
N GLU A 368 19.48 5.94 -22.78
CA GLU A 368 20.40 6.77 -22.03
C GLU A 368 20.36 8.22 -22.54
N VAL A 369 20.26 9.16 -21.61
CA VAL A 369 20.31 10.59 -21.92
C VAL A 369 21.74 11.12 -21.83
N ALA A 370 22.11 11.97 -22.78
CA ALA A 370 23.28 12.83 -22.76
C ALA A 370 22.85 14.30 -22.68
N ILE A 371 23.60 15.08 -21.91
CA ILE A 371 23.47 16.54 -21.90
C ILE A 371 24.44 17.10 -22.93
N THR A 372 23.92 17.87 -23.88
CA THR A 372 24.72 18.58 -24.86
C THR A 372 24.46 20.08 -24.78
N ASN A 373 25.44 20.87 -25.23
CA ASN A 373 25.29 22.32 -25.37
C ASN A 373 24.86 23.05 -24.08
N MET A 374 25.39 22.67 -22.90
CA MET A 374 25.12 23.37 -21.64
C MET A 374 25.88 24.70 -21.56
N ASP A 375 25.16 25.81 -21.74
CA ASP A 375 25.66 27.17 -21.60
C ASP A 375 25.11 27.83 -20.34
N LEU A 376 26.01 28.43 -19.56
CA LEU A 376 25.67 29.29 -18.42
C LEU A 376 25.97 30.74 -18.77
N SER A 377 24.97 31.61 -18.65
CA SER A 377 25.06 33.00 -19.05
C SER A 377 24.74 33.95 -17.89
N VAL A 378 25.51 35.03 -17.78
CA VAL A 378 25.15 36.20 -16.96
C VAL A 378 24.76 37.32 -17.91
N VAL A 379 23.52 37.77 -17.80
CA VAL A 379 22.91 38.77 -18.67
C VAL A 379 22.72 40.06 -17.88
N ASP A 380 23.31 41.15 -18.37
CA ASP A 380 23.10 42.49 -17.81
C ASP A 380 21.72 43.03 -18.22
N LYS A 381 20.93 43.48 -17.25
CA LYS A 381 19.54 43.91 -17.46
C LYS A 381 19.44 45.16 -18.34
N ASP A 382 20.44 46.04 -18.24
CA ASP A 382 20.52 47.28 -19.03
C ASP A 382 21.19 47.08 -20.39
N GLN A 383 21.59 45.84 -20.73
CA GLN A 383 22.33 45.46 -21.96
C GLN A 383 23.57 46.33 -22.23
N SER A 384 24.10 46.98 -21.19
CA SER A 384 25.24 47.90 -21.29
C SER A 384 26.56 47.14 -21.46
N ILE A 385 26.59 45.90 -21.00
CA ILE A 385 27.68 44.94 -21.14
C ILE A 385 27.16 43.71 -21.88
N GLY A 386 27.96 43.19 -22.83
CA GLY A 386 27.60 41.98 -23.58
C GLY A 386 27.46 40.75 -22.67
N THR A 387 26.53 39.85 -23.01
CA THR A 387 26.28 38.60 -22.29
C THR A 387 27.55 37.78 -22.12
N LYS A 388 27.87 37.40 -20.88
CA LYS A 388 28.99 36.51 -20.59
C LYS A 388 28.50 35.07 -20.52
N THR A 389 28.76 34.30 -21.57
CA THR A 389 28.39 32.87 -21.65
C THR A 389 29.61 31.97 -21.43
N SER A 390 29.45 30.91 -20.64
CA SER A 390 30.43 29.86 -20.41
C SER A 390 29.81 28.49 -20.69
N ARG A 391 30.38 27.75 -21.63
CA ARG A 391 30.02 26.34 -21.89
C ARG A 391 30.57 25.45 -20.77
N VAL A 392 29.81 24.44 -20.36
CA VAL A 392 30.20 23.45 -19.35
C VAL A 392 29.88 22.05 -19.86
N ASP A 393 30.84 21.14 -19.81
CA ASP A 393 30.63 19.76 -20.26
C ASP A 393 30.29 18.86 -19.08
N TYR A 394 29.26 18.02 -19.21
CA TYR A 394 28.94 16.98 -18.24
C TYR A 394 30.07 15.93 -18.19
N PRO A 395 30.49 15.42 -17.01
CA PRO A 395 29.96 15.67 -15.67
C PRO A 395 30.72 16.74 -14.87
N PHE A 396 31.47 17.62 -15.53
CA PHE A 396 32.35 18.58 -14.85
C PHE A 396 31.59 19.77 -14.29
N LYS A 397 32.10 20.36 -13.20
CA LYS A 397 31.55 21.60 -12.66
C LYS A 397 32.15 22.81 -13.39
N ALA A 398 31.36 23.85 -13.61
CA ALA A 398 31.82 25.12 -14.17
C ALA A 398 32.98 25.73 -13.38
N LYS A 399 33.90 26.41 -14.07
CA LYS A 399 35.05 27.08 -13.45
C LYS A 399 34.63 28.44 -12.89
N GLY A 400 34.78 28.62 -11.58
CA GLY A 400 34.42 29.86 -10.88
C GLY A 400 32.94 29.91 -10.49
N SER A 401 32.51 31.05 -9.93
CA SER A 401 31.13 31.30 -9.55
C SER A 401 30.45 32.31 -10.46
N PHE A 402 29.13 32.17 -10.60
CA PHE A 402 28.28 33.10 -11.34
C PHE A 402 27.56 33.99 -10.32
N THR A 403 27.47 35.29 -10.58
CA THR A 403 26.76 36.22 -9.69
C THR A 403 25.46 36.64 -10.36
N ALA A 404 24.37 36.63 -9.60
CA ALA A 404 23.09 37.20 -10.01
C ALA A 404 22.58 38.14 -8.92
N ASP A 405 22.19 39.34 -9.32
CA ASP A 405 21.72 40.42 -8.46
C ASP A 405 20.71 41.30 -9.20
N SER A 406 20.38 42.49 -8.67
CA SER A 406 19.40 43.39 -9.26
C SER A 406 19.77 43.92 -10.66
N HIS A 407 21.05 43.82 -11.05
CA HIS A 407 21.56 44.26 -12.34
C HIS A 407 21.87 43.08 -13.28
N GLN A 408 22.15 41.90 -12.73
CA GLN A 408 22.58 40.72 -13.51
C GLN A 408 21.63 39.53 -13.32
N ASN A 409 21.02 39.09 -14.42
CA ASN A 409 20.24 37.86 -14.47
C ASN A 409 21.14 36.65 -14.76
N PHE A 410 20.78 35.49 -14.22
CA PHE A 410 21.43 34.22 -14.54
C PHE A 410 20.54 33.43 -15.50
N ALA A 411 21.12 32.88 -16.56
CA ALA A 411 20.41 32.02 -17.49
C ALA A 411 21.22 30.75 -17.77
N MET A 412 20.54 29.62 -17.97
CA MET A 412 21.14 28.39 -18.49
C MET A 412 20.34 27.88 -19.67
N THR A 413 21.05 27.33 -20.66
CA THR A 413 20.44 26.64 -21.80
C THR A 413 21.15 25.33 -22.05
N PHE A 414 20.41 24.27 -22.35
CA PHE A 414 20.97 22.94 -22.62
C PHE A 414 20.04 22.11 -23.48
N GLN A 415 20.59 21.06 -24.09
CA GLN A 415 19.83 20.07 -24.85
C GLN A 415 20.01 18.70 -24.22
N LEU A 416 18.95 17.91 -24.29
CA LEU A 416 18.94 16.52 -23.84
C LEU A 416 18.76 15.67 -25.09
N VAL A 417 19.69 14.75 -25.32
CA VAL A 417 19.68 13.88 -26.50
C VAL A 417 19.92 12.44 -26.10
N ASP A 418 19.43 11.52 -26.89
CA ASP A 418 19.73 10.10 -26.80
C ASP A 418 21.22 9.87 -27.14
N VAL A 419 21.93 9.10 -26.29
CA VAL A 419 23.37 8.85 -26.45
C VAL A 419 23.71 8.20 -27.80
N ILE A 420 22.81 7.37 -28.34
CA ILE A 420 23.10 6.49 -29.48
C ILE A 420 22.51 7.08 -30.76
N THR A 421 21.24 7.48 -30.74
CA THR A 421 20.55 8.00 -31.92
C THR A 421 20.80 9.50 -32.13
N GLY A 422 21.17 10.23 -31.08
CA GLY A 422 21.33 11.69 -31.11
C GLY A 422 20.01 12.45 -31.24
N VAL A 423 18.87 11.76 -31.17
CA VAL A 423 17.53 12.36 -31.22
C VAL A 423 17.28 13.13 -29.92
N GLU A 424 16.65 14.29 -30.04
CA GLU A 424 16.28 15.13 -28.90
C GLU A 424 15.26 14.40 -28.01
N LEU A 425 15.53 14.40 -26.71
CA LEU A 425 14.68 13.78 -25.69
C LEU A 425 13.95 14.86 -24.90
N THR A 426 12.72 14.54 -24.50
CA THR A 426 11.93 15.37 -23.59
C THR A 426 11.56 14.59 -22.33
N PRO A 427 12.49 14.40 -21.37
CA PRO A 427 12.24 13.65 -20.16
C PRO A 427 11.12 14.26 -19.31
N HIS A 428 10.34 13.40 -18.66
CA HIS A 428 9.23 13.80 -17.79
C HIS A 428 9.68 14.73 -16.63
N GLN A 429 10.87 14.49 -16.07
CA GLN A 429 11.43 15.30 -14.99
C GLN A 429 12.70 16.01 -15.45
N THR A 430 12.65 17.34 -15.53
CA THR A 430 13.82 18.18 -15.80
C THR A 430 13.81 19.38 -14.85
N PHE A 431 14.56 19.30 -13.75
CA PHE A 431 14.55 20.30 -12.70
C PHE A 431 15.91 20.98 -12.50
N VAL A 432 15.86 22.27 -12.20
CA VAL A 432 17.00 23.09 -11.82
C VAL A 432 16.86 23.41 -10.34
N ARG A 433 17.74 22.84 -9.52
CA ARG A 433 17.71 22.97 -8.06
C ARG A 433 18.85 23.85 -7.57
N PHE A 434 18.51 24.91 -6.84
CA PHE A 434 19.44 25.74 -6.09
C PHE A 434 19.49 25.26 -4.64
N HIS A 435 20.66 24.87 -4.15
CA HIS A 435 20.83 24.41 -2.77
C HIS A 435 21.82 25.31 -2.00
N ASN A 436 21.36 25.93 -0.92
CA ASN A 436 22.19 26.74 -0.03
C ASN A 436 22.88 25.84 1.00
N GLN A 437 24.19 25.64 0.85
CA GLN A 437 24.95 24.75 1.74
C GLN A 437 24.99 25.23 3.20
N LYS A 438 24.81 26.53 3.47
CA LYS A 438 24.87 27.09 4.83
C LYS A 438 23.56 26.93 5.59
N THR A 439 22.43 27.14 4.92
CA THR A 439 21.10 27.11 5.55
C THR A 439 20.38 25.78 5.34
N GLY A 440 20.82 24.97 4.37
CA GLY A 440 20.13 23.75 3.95
C GLY A 440 18.89 23.99 3.07
N GLN A 441 18.52 25.26 2.81
CA GLN A 441 17.38 25.60 1.94
C GLN A 441 17.63 25.10 0.52
N GLU A 442 16.58 24.58 -0.11
CA GLU A 442 16.56 24.26 -1.52
C GLU A 442 15.37 24.91 -2.23
N VAL A 443 15.60 25.38 -3.45
CA VAL A 443 14.59 25.94 -4.35
C VAL A 443 14.69 25.20 -5.67
N VAL A 444 13.57 24.69 -6.17
CA VAL A 444 13.52 23.82 -7.35
C VAL A 444 12.65 24.46 -8.41
N PHE A 445 13.19 24.59 -9.61
CA PHE A 445 12.49 25.10 -10.79
C PHE A 445 12.34 24.01 -11.84
N VAL A 446 11.27 24.09 -12.61
CA VAL A 446 11.08 23.26 -13.81
C VAL A 446 11.77 23.93 -14.99
N ALA A 447 12.58 23.18 -15.74
CA ALA A 447 13.10 23.61 -17.03
C ALA A 447 12.23 23.01 -18.13
N GLU A 448 11.67 23.87 -18.99
CA GLU A 448 10.81 23.45 -20.10
C GLU A 448 11.57 23.61 -21.43
N PRO A 449 11.40 22.68 -22.38
CA PRO A 449 11.95 22.81 -23.71
C PRO A 449 11.17 23.83 -24.53
N ASP A 450 11.86 24.59 -25.38
CA ASP A 450 11.21 25.40 -26.41
C ASP A 450 10.77 24.55 -27.63
N SER A 451 10.19 25.19 -28.65
CA SER A 451 9.77 24.52 -29.90
C SER A 451 10.88 23.79 -30.68
N LYS A 452 12.15 23.98 -30.31
CA LYS A 452 13.33 23.32 -30.87
C LYS A 452 13.98 22.37 -29.85
N ASN A 453 13.23 21.91 -28.85
CA ASN A 453 13.67 21.08 -27.74
C ASN A 453 14.91 21.62 -27.00
N LEU A 454 15.12 22.93 -27.02
CA LEU A 454 16.17 23.59 -26.26
C LEU A 454 15.60 23.98 -24.90
N TYR A 455 16.13 23.36 -23.84
CA TYR A 455 15.76 23.70 -22.47
C TYR A 455 16.37 25.03 -22.08
N LYS A 456 15.56 25.91 -21.51
CA LYS A 456 15.99 27.23 -21.03
C LYS A 456 15.49 27.45 -19.62
N PHE A 457 16.36 27.99 -18.79
CA PHE A 457 15.99 28.47 -17.48
C PHE A 457 16.62 29.84 -17.26
N GLU A 458 15.81 30.80 -16.81
CA GLU A 458 16.24 32.16 -16.49
C GLU A 458 15.83 32.49 -15.04
N LEU A 459 16.78 33.07 -14.31
CA LEU A 459 16.63 33.55 -12.96
C LEU A 459 16.82 35.07 -12.96
N ASP A 460 15.70 35.79 -12.92
CA ASP A 460 15.66 37.20 -12.53
C ASP A 460 15.49 37.29 -11.01
N THR A 461 16.50 37.84 -10.33
CA THR A 461 16.51 37.92 -8.87
C THR A 461 15.47 38.90 -8.31
N ALA A 462 15.04 39.90 -9.09
CA ALA A 462 14.03 40.86 -8.66
C ALA A 462 12.63 40.23 -8.73
N GLU A 463 12.35 39.43 -9.77
CA GLU A 463 11.06 38.77 -9.94
C GLU A 463 10.89 37.56 -9.02
N ARG A 464 11.95 36.77 -8.83
CA ARG A 464 11.88 35.49 -8.09
C ARG A 464 12.35 35.57 -6.65
N LYS A 465 12.56 36.76 -6.07
CA LYS A 465 13.04 36.94 -4.69
C LYS A 465 12.23 36.19 -3.65
N SER A 466 10.90 36.14 -3.80
CA SER A 466 10.01 35.47 -2.86
C SER A 466 10.19 33.96 -2.81
N GLU A 467 10.60 33.34 -3.93
CA GLU A 467 10.81 31.89 -3.99
C GLU A 467 12.07 31.45 -3.21
N PHE A 468 12.99 32.39 -3.00
CA PHE A 468 14.19 32.21 -2.19
C PHE A 468 14.04 32.79 -0.77
N ASP A 469 12.86 33.26 -0.39
CA ASP A 469 12.63 34.02 0.86
C ASP A 469 13.59 35.21 1.03
N SER A 470 14.00 35.83 -0.10
CA SER A 470 15.00 36.89 -0.17
C SER A 470 16.36 36.54 0.47
N MET A 471 16.70 35.25 0.60
CA MET A 471 17.93 34.83 1.24
C MET A 471 19.15 34.95 0.31
N SER A 472 19.99 35.95 0.56
CA SER A 472 21.27 36.09 -0.12
C SER A 472 22.26 35.01 0.32
N GLY A 473 23.02 34.46 -0.63
CA GLY A 473 23.97 33.38 -0.34
C GLY A 473 24.59 32.73 -1.56
N THR A 474 25.46 31.76 -1.32
CA THR A 474 26.01 30.90 -2.37
C THR A 474 25.17 29.63 -2.47
N TYR A 475 24.57 29.43 -3.63
CA TYR A 475 23.74 28.28 -3.95
C TYR A 475 24.49 27.37 -4.91
N VAL A 476 24.44 26.07 -4.66
CA VAL A 476 24.92 25.05 -5.59
C VAL A 476 23.80 24.73 -6.57
N LEU A 477 24.05 24.95 -7.85
CA LEU A 477 23.14 24.69 -8.94
C LEU A 477 23.23 23.23 -9.37
N HIS A 478 22.14 22.48 -9.18
CA HIS A 478 22.01 21.13 -9.67
C HIS A 478 21.03 21.07 -10.84
N LEU A 479 21.39 20.30 -11.87
CA LEU A 479 20.45 19.84 -12.88
C LEU A 479 20.03 18.40 -12.53
N ILE A 480 18.73 18.17 -12.46
CA ILE A 480 18.11 16.87 -12.21
C ILE A 480 17.33 16.47 -13.46
N VAL A 481 17.70 15.36 -14.07
CA VAL A 481 17.00 14.80 -15.24
C VAL A 481 16.59 13.37 -14.93
N GLY A 482 15.31 13.06 -15.09
CA GLY A 482 14.75 11.75 -14.81
C GLY A 482 13.52 11.46 -15.67
N ASP A 483 13.36 10.20 -16.02
CA ASP A 483 12.17 9.67 -16.67
C ASP A 483 12.06 8.18 -16.30
N ALA A 484 10.86 7.61 -16.33
CA ALA A 484 10.68 6.18 -16.19
C ALA A 484 11.34 5.39 -17.33
N THR A 485 11.62 6.04 -18.47
CA THR A 485 12.30 5.45 -19.65
C THR A 485 13.81 5.68 -19.68
N LEU A 486 14.38 6.47 -18.77
CA LEU A 486 15.83 6.69 -18.73
C LEU A 486 16.54 5.63 -17.88
N GLU A 487 17.65 5.09 -18.39
CA GLU A 487 18.50 4.13 -17.65
C GLU A 487 19.47 4.85 -16.70
N ASN A 488 19.87 6.07 -17.04
CA ASN A 488 20.89 6.86 -16.34
C ASN A 488 20.31 8.18 -15.80
N PRO A 489 19.54 8.18 -14.68
CA PRO A 489 19.04 9.42 -14.09
C PRO A 489 20.20 10.34 -13.70
N ILE A 490 20.12 11.61 -14.07
CA ILE A 490 21.20 12.58 -13.89
C ILE A 490 20.91 13.47 -12.67
N LEU A 491 21.86 13.55 -11.75
CA LEU A 491 21.97 14.60 -10.74
C LEU A 491 23.35 15.24 -10.87
N TRP A 492 23.42 16.42 -11.49
CA TRP A 492 24.68 17.06 -11.83
C TRP A 492 24.84 18.41 -11.13
N ASN A 493 25.92 18.59 -10.38
CA ASN A 493 26.34 19.90 -9.86
C ASN A 493 27.00 20.71 -10.99
N VAL A 494 26.22 21.61 -11.58
CA VAL A 494 26.62 22.38 -12.77
C VAL A 494 27.55 23.53 -12.39
N ALA A 495 27.20 24.32 -11.36
CA ALA A 495 27.95 25.52 -10.96
C ALA A 495 27.59 26.00 -9.54
N ASP A 496 28.40 26.92 -9.00
CA ASP A 496 28.01 27.72 -7.83
C ASP A 496 27.49 29.10 -8.29
N VAL A 497 26.31 29.47 -7.82
CA VAL A 497 25.65 30.75 -8.12
C VAL A 497 25.54 31.57 -6.84
N VAL A 498 26.08 32.79 -6.85
CA VAL A 498 26.00 33.75 -5.75
C VAL A 498 24.79 34.64 -6.01
N LEU A 499 23.76 34.49 -5.19
CA LEU A 499 22.54 35.29 -5.24
C LEU A 499 22.63 36.44 -4.22
N LYS A 500 22.36 37.66 -4.69
CA LYS A 500 22.27 38.85 -3.83
C LYS A 500 20.93 39.53 -4.06
N PHE A 501 20.08 39.51 -3.05
CA PHE A 501 18.84 40.28 -3.02
C PHE A 501 19.10 41.64 -2.34
N LEU A 502 18.43 42.69 -2.82
CA LEU A 502 18.46 43.99 -2.15
C LEU A 502 17.74 43.87 -0.80
N ASP A 503 18.46 44.14 0.29
CA ASP A 503 17.94 44.10 1.66
C ASP A 503 16.81 45.15 1.82
N GLU A 504 15.54 44.72 1.77
CA GLU A 504 14.46 45.44 2.44
C GLU A 504 14.52 45.05 3.92
N GLU A 505 15.35 45.80 4.66
CA GLU A 505 15.65 45.63 6.09
C GLU A 505 16.39 44.33 6.45
N ALA A 506 17.28 44.43 7.44
CA ALA A 506 18.21 43.40 7.85
C ALA A 506 17.58 41.99 7.90
N PRO A 507 18.32 40.92 7.54
CA PRO A 507 17.78 39.57 7.50
C PRO A 507 17.15 39.27 8.85
N ALA A 508 15.83 39.09 8.86
CA ALA A 508 15.15 38.53 10.02
C ALA A 508 15.88 37.23 10.33
N ALA A 509 16.60 37.21 11.45
CA ALA A 509 17.46 36.11 11.84
C ALA A 509 16.66 34.82 11.69
N ILE A 510 17.21 33.90 10.89
CA ILE A 510 16.67 32.59 10.52
C ILE A 510 15.88 32.00 11.70
N GLN A 511 14.57 32.21 11.70
CA GLN A 511 13.70 31.36 12.49
C GLN A 511 13.44 30.17 11.59
N SER A 512 14.37 29.20 11.64
CA SER A 512 13.95 27.81 11.55
C SER A 512 12.65 27.71 12.35
N LYS A 513 11.59 27.09 11.82
CA LYS A 513 10.37 26.79 12.56
C LYS A 513 10.72 25.89 13.75
N THR A 514 11.36 26.44 14.77
CA THR A 514 11.70 25.81 16.03
C THR A 514 10.48 25.93 16.92
N LEU A 515 9.40 25.31 16.44
CA LEU A 515 8.15 25.10 17.17
C LEU A 515 8.40 24.33 18.47
N TYR A 516 9.49 23.54 18.51
CA TYR A 516 9.84 22.63 19.60
C TYR A 516 11.11 23.05 20.36
N MET A 517 11.44 24.35 20.42
CA MET A 517 12.47 24.85 21.33
C MET A 517 11.84 25.62 22.49
N PRO A 518 12.41 25.51 23.71
CA PRO A 518 11.97 26.36 24.81
C PRO A 518 12.14 27.82 24.40
N LYS A 519 11.05 28.59 24.52
CA LYS A 519 11.12 30.04 24.30
C LYS A 519 12.02 30.65 25.38
N PRO A 520 12.66 31.80 25.11
CA PRO A 520 13.40 32.51 26.13
C PRO A 520 12.52 32.80 27.35
N ASP A 521 13.06 32.58 28.55
CA ASP A 521 12.34 32.85 29.80
C ASP A 521 12.00 34.34 29.91
N ILE A 522 10.72 34.65 30.13
CA ILE A 522 10.25 36.02 30.38
C ILE A 522 10.26 36.25 31.90
N GLN A 523 11.19 37.07 32.37
CA GLN A 523 11.23 37.49 33.77
C GLN A 523 10.30 38.69 34.00
N HIS A 524 9.33 38.55 34.90
CA HIS A 524 8.45 39.66 35.27
C HIS A 524 9.25 40.71 36.06
N LEU A 525 9.43 41.88 35.48
CA LEU A 525 10.01 43.02 36.17
C LEU A 525 8.93 43.69 37.03
N PHE A 526 8.94 43.38 38.34
CA PHE A 526 8.09 44.08 39.29
C PHE A 526 8.43 45.57 39.32
N ARG A 527 7.44 46.42 39.57
CA ARG A 527 7.68 47.83 39.85
C ARG A 527 8.59 47.97 41.07
N GLU A 528 9.60 48.81 40.97
CA GLU A 528 10.47 49.09 42.11
C GLU A 528 9.65 49.70 43.27
N PRO A 529 9.84 49.23 44.51
CA PRO A 529 9.16 49.82 45.65
C PRO A 529 9.60 51.27 45.86
N GLU A 530 8.64 52.15 46.11
CA GLU A 530 8.93 53.55 46.41
C GLU A 530 9.86 53.68 47.63
N LYS A 531 10.88 54.54 47.51
CA LYS A 531 11.83 54.79 48.61
C LYS A 531 11.12 55.53 49.75
N LYS A 532 11.02 54.89 50.92
CA LYS A 532 10.51 55.54 52.15
C LYS A 532 11.58 56.48 52.75
N PRO A 533 11.18 57.62 53.36
CA PRO A 533 12.11 58.47 54.08
C PRO A 533 12.80 57.76 55.26
N PRO A 534 13.98 58.21 55.71
CA PRO A 534 14.64 57.65 56.88
C PRO A 534 13.81 57.82 58.16
N THR A 535 13.69 56.76 58.97
CA THR A 535 12.89 56.74 60.21
C THR A 535 13.27 57.84 61.20
N VAL A 536 14.56 58.22 61.24
CA VAL A 536 15.04 59.31 62.10
C VAL A 536 14.34 60.62 61.77
N VAL A 537 14.22 60.94 60.46
CA VAL A 537 13.54 62.16 60.01
C VAL A 537 12.07 62.12 60.43
N SER A 538 11.37 61.01 60.17
CA SER A 538 9.96 60.86 60.56
C SER A 538 9.72 60.99 62.07
N ASN A 539 10.60 60.41 62.90
CA ASN A 539 10.50 60.50 64.36
C ASN A 539 10.77 61.91 64.88
N THR A 540 11.78 62.60 64.32
CA THR A 540 12.08 64.00 64.68
C THR A 540 10.88 64.90 64.37
N PHE A 541 10.29 64.79 63.18
CA PHE A 541 9.11 65.59 62.83
C PHE A 541 7.89 65.24 63.69
N THR A 542 7.72 63.98 64.09
CA THR A 542 6.64 63.58 65.01
C THR A 542 6.79 64.24 66.38
N ALA A 543 8.01 64.29 66.93
CA ALA A 543 8.30 65.01 68.18
C ALA A 543 8.09 66.52 68.03
N LEU A 544 8.46 67.10 66.88
CA LEU A 544 8.21 68.51 66.58
C LEU A 544 6.71 68.82 66.52
N VAL A 545 5.87 67.93 65.98
CA VAL A 545 4.40 68.10 65.96
C VAL A 545 3.78 68.04 67.35
N LEU A 546 4.35 67.27 68.29
CA LEU A 546 3.88 67.22 69.68
C LEU A 546 4.35 68.43 70.52
N SER A 547 5.41 69.12 70.08
CA SER A 547 5.99 70.23 70.83
C SER A 547 5.05 71.42 71.10
N PRO A 548 4.16 71.87 70.18
CA PRO A 548 3.25 72.98 70.45
C PRO A 548 2.18 72.61 71.47
N PHE A 549 1.78 71.34 71.57
CA PHE A 549 0.85 70.88 72.59
C PHE A 549 1.48 70.97 73.98
N LEU A 550 2.75 70.56 74.13
CA LEU A 550 3.49 70.72 75.38
C LEU A 550 3.66 72.21 75.73
N LEU A 551 3.97 73.06 74.75
CA LEU A 551 4.04 74.50 74.94
C LEU A 551 2.70 75.09 75.42
N LEU A 552 1.57 74.66 74.84
CA LEU A 552 0.23 75.09 75.25
C LEU A 552 -0.04 74.76 76.72
N LEU A 553 0.30 73.56 77.18
CA LEU A 553 0.13 73.17 78.60
C LEU A 553 0.99 74.04 79.54
N ILE A 554 2.24 74.33 79.15
CA ILE A 554 3.13 75.23 79.92
C ILE A 554 2.53 76.65 79.99
N LEU A 555 2.02 77.16 78.87
CA LEU A 555 1.41 78.49 78.81
C LEU A 555 0.13 78.56 79.64
N TRP A 556 -0.74 77.55 79.59
CA TRP A 556 -1.93 77.48 80.44
C TRP A 556 -1.59 77.50 81.93
N PHE A 557 -0.56 76.76 82.33
CA PHE A 557 -0.07 76.78 83.71
C PHE A 557 0.45 78.17 84.09
N LYS A 558 1.26 78.81 83.23
CA LYS A 558 1.80 80.17 83.48
C LYS A 558 0.72 81.25 83.53
N LEU A 559 -0.33 81.13 82.72
CA LEU A 559 -1.44 82.08 82.66
C LEU A 559 -2.47 81.87 83.79
N GLY A 560 -2.34 80.80 84.58
CA GLY A 560 -3.25 80.50 85.70
C GLY A 560 -4.60 79.91 85.27
N ALA A 561 -4.69 79.32 84.06
CA ALA A 561 -5.88 78.63 83.60
C ALA A 561 -6.17 77.43 84.52
N ASN A 562 -7.32 77.46 85.21
CA ASN A 562 -7.67 76.44 86.19
C ASN A 562 -9.10 75.91 85.97
N ILE A 563 -9.40 74.76 86.58
CA ILE A 563 -10.69 74.06 86.47
C ILE A 563 -11.55 74.28 87.74
N SER A 564 -11.36 75.41 88.44
CA SER A 564 -12.00 75.68 89.75
C SER A 564 -13.53 75.70 89.72
N ASN A 565 -14.11 76.10 88.59
CA ASN A 565 -15.57 76.17 88.40
C ASN A 565 -16.21 74.87 87.86
N PHE A 566 -15.56 73.72 88.06
CA PHE A 566 -16.11 72.43 87.64
C PHE A 566 -17.11 71.88 88.66
N SER A 567 -18.40 72.04 88.38
CA SER A 567 -19.46 71.42 89.19
C SER A 567 -19.57 69.93 88.89
N LEU A 568 -19.43 69.09 89.92
CA LEU A 568 -19.63 67.63 89.85
C LEU A 568 -21.13 67.25 89.78
N SER A 569 -21.90 67.90 88.91
CA SER A 569 -23.28 67.50 88.64
C SER A 569 -23.31 66.29 87.69
N PRO A 570 -24.33 65.41 87.79
CA PRO A 570 -24.42 64.25 86.90
C PRO A 570 -24.38 64.60 85.40
N SER A 571 -25.01 65.71 85.01
CA SER A 571 -24.99 66.20 83.62
C SER A 571 -23.61 66.67 83.17
N SER A 572 -22.85 67.33 84.06
CA SER A 572 -21.49 67.81 83.75
C SER A 572 -20.52 66.63 83.57
N VAL A 573 -20.57 65.65 84.48
CA VAL A 573 -19.73 64.45 84.39
C VAL A 573 -20.09 63.63 83.15
N LEU A 574 -21.38 63.37 82.91
CA LEU A 574 -21.83 62.56 81.78
C LEU A 574 -21.50 63.23 80.43
N PHE A 575 -21.56 64.57 80.35
CA PHE A 575 -21.14 65.30 79.15
C PHE A 575 -19.63 65.14 78.87
N HIS A 576 -18.76 65.36 79.86
CA HIS A 576 -17.31 65.28 79.64
C HIS A 576 -16.84 63.84 79.40
N VAL A 577 -17.41 62.86 80.13
CA VAL A 577 -17.14 61.43 79.88
C VAL A 577 -17.66 61.02 78.51
N GLY A 578 -18.89 61.41 78.16
CA GLY A 578 -19.46 61.13 76.83
C GLY A 578 -18.61 61.72 75.70
N HIS A 579 -18.14 62.95 75.85
CA HIS A 579 -17.24 63.59 74.89
C HIS A 579 -15.87 62.88 74.81
N ALA A 580 -15.28 62.50 75.94
CA ALA A 580 -14.05 61.71 75.97
C ALA A 580 -14.24 60.33 75.31
N CYS A 581 -15.38 59.67 75.54
CA CYS A 581 -15.74 58.42 74.88
C CYS A 581 -15.92 58.59 73.36
N MET A 582 -16.48 59.72 72.89
CA MET A 582 -16.54 60.01 71.45
C MET A 582 -15.15 60.17 70.84
N LEU A 583 -14.24 60.91 71.50
CA LEU A 583 -12.85 61.05 71.03
C LEU A 583 -12.10 59.71 71.06
N GLY A 584 -12.29 58.92 72.12
CA GLY A 584 -11.76 57.56 72.21
C GLY A 584 -12.32 56.65 71.11
N LEU A 585 -13.62 56.76 70.79
CA LEU A 585 -14.23 56.04 69.69
C LEU A 585 -13.61 56.42 68.34
N MET A 586 -13.24 57.69 68.12
CA MET A 586 -12.52 58.09 66.91
C MET A 586 -11.13 57.46 66.82
N TYR A 587 -10.43 57.29 67.96
CA TYR A 587 -9.18 56.53 67.98
C TYR A 587 -9.40 55.04 67.66
N VAL A 588 -10.41 54.39 68.25
CA VAL A 588 -10.72 52.98 67.97
C VAL A 588 -11.21 52.79 66.53
N TYR A 589 -11.85 53.79 65.93
CA TYR A 589 -12.15 53.83 64.51
C TYR A 589 -10.90 53.83 63.66
N TRP A 590 -9.91 54.65 64.00
CA TRP A 590 -8.65 54.69 63.28
C TRP A 590 -7.89 53.36 63.35
N THR A 591 -7.97 52.63 64.45
CA THR A 591 -7.18 51.39 64.64
C THR A 591 -7.92 50.10 64.28
N HIS A 592 -9.24 50.00 64.48
CA HIS A 592 -9.95 48.72 64.45
C HIS A 592 -11.37 48.74 63.84
N LEU A 593 -12.21 49.74 64.14
CA LEU A 593 -13.63 49.71 63.72
C LEU A 593 -13.80 50.13 62.25
N ASN A 594 -14.77 49.51 61.57
CA ASN A 594 -15.23 50.04 60.27
C ASN A 594 -16.22 51.20 60.45
N MET A 595 -16.47 51.92 59.35
CA MET A 595 -17.29 53.14 59.36
C MET A 595 -18.69 52.92 59.94
N PHE A 596 -19.38 51.83 59.58
CA PHE A 596 -20.75 51.58 60.04
C PHE A 596 -20.84 51.26 61.54
N GLN A 597 -19.88 50.49 62.06
CA GLN A 597 -19.80 50.20 63.49
C GLN A 597 -19.54 51.48 64.29
N THR A 598 -18.58 52.30 63.84
CA THR A 598 -18.28 53.59 64.45
C THR A 598 -19.51 54.49 64.46
N LEU A 599 -20.22 54.62 63.35
CA LEU A 599 -21.44 55.44 63.27
C LEU A 599 -22.53 54.94 64.24
N LYS A 600 -22.71 53.63 64.38
CA LYS A 600 -23.67 53.05 65.35
C LYS A 600 -23.31 53.44 66.79
N TYR A 601 -22.06 53.23 67.21
CA TYR A 601 -21.63 53.59 68.57
C TYR A 601 -21.64 55.10 68.78
N LEU A 602 -21.25 55.87 67.77
CA LEU A 602 -21.26 57.33 67.80
C LEU A 602 -22.69 57.88 67.92
N ALA A 603 -23.68 57.28 67.25
CA ALA A 603 -25.07 57.70 67.38
C ALA A 603 -25.59 57.50 68.81
N ILE A 604 -25.25 56.38 69.45
CA ILE A 604 -25.65 56.07 70.83
C ILE A 604 -24.94 57.03 71.81
N ILE A 605 -23.62 57.07 71.79
CA ILE A 605 -22.82 57.90 72.71
C ILE A 605 -23.11 59.39 72.46
N GLY A 606 -23.24 59.80 71.20
CA GLY A 606 -23.52 61.16 70.78
C GLY A 606 -24.90 61.64 71.26
N SER A 607 -25.94 60.81 71.14
CA SER A 607 -27.28 61.15 71.65
C SER A 607 -27.28 61.35 73.17
N LEU A 608 -26.61 60.47 73.91
CA LEU A 608 -26.46 60.61 75.37
C LEU A 608 -25.68 61.87 75.75
N THR A 609 -24.57 62.13 75.06
CA THR A 609 -23.72 63.30 75.27
C THR A 609 -24.47 64.59 74.94
N PHE A 610 -25.29 64.60 73.89
CA PHE A 610 -26.13 65.74 73.49
C PHE A 610 -27.13 66.13 74.59
N LEU A 611 -27.88 65.15 75.12
CA LEU A 611 -28.85 65.41 76.19
C LEU A 611 -28.18 65.90 77.48
N ALA A 612 -27.06 65.28 77.87
CA ALA A 612 -26.27 65.70 79.03
C ALA A 612 -25.70 67.12 78.86
N GLY A 613 -25.18 67.41 77.67
CA GLY A 613 -24.63 68.71 77.29
C GLY A 613 -25.69 69.80 77.31
N ASN A 614 -26.88 69.55 76.76
CA ASN A 614 -27.99 70.51 76.77
C ASN A 614 -28.34 70.94 78.21
N ARG A 615 -28.48 69.97 79.12
CA ARG A 615 -28.77 70.26 80.54
C ARG A 615 -27.60 70.96 81.24
N MET A 616 -26.35 70.54 80.99
CA MET A 616 -25.16 71.17 81.57
C MET A 616 -25.02 72.64 81.11
N LEU A 617 -25.19 72.91 79.81
CA LEU A 617 -25.09 74.24 79.24
C LEU A 617 -26.21 75.15 79.75
N ALA A 618 -27.44 74.65 79.88
CA ALA A 618 -28.53 75.40 80.51
C ALA A 618 -28.20 75.79 81.96
N GLN A 619 -27.67 74.87 82.77
CA GLN A 619 -27.23 75.16 84.14
C GLN A 619 -26.11 76.20 84.20
N LYS A 620 -25.15 76.15 83.26
CA LYS A 620 -24.08 77.16 83.18
C LYS A 620 -24.61 78.51 82.71
N ALA A 621 -25.56 78.54 81.78
CA ALA A 621 -26.18 79.78 81.31
C ALA A 621 -26.94 80.49 82.43
N VAL A 622 -27.60 79.77 83.34
CA VAL A 622 -28.25 80.36 84.53
C VAL A 622 -27.25 81.02 85.50
N LYS A 623 -25.99 80.58 85.52
CA LYS A 623 -24.91 81.17 86.34
C LYS A 623 -24.17 82.33 85.66
N ARG A 624 -24.52 82.64 84.41
CA ARG A 624 -23.88 83.64 83.56
C ARG A 624 -24.76 84.89 83.52
#